data_AF-A0A1F2SZG5-F1
#
_entry.id   AF-A0A1F2SZG5-F1
#
_cell.length_a   1.000
_cell.length_b   1.000
_cell.length_c   1.000
_cell.angle_alpha   90.00
_cell.angle_beta   90.00
_cell.angle_gamma   90.00
#
_symmetry.space_group_name_H-M   'P 1'
#
loop_
_entity.id
_entity.type
_entity.pdbx_description
1 polymer ?
#
loop_
_entity_poly.entity_id
_entity_poly.type
_entity_poly.pdbx_seq_one_letter_code
_entity_poly.pdbx_strand_id
1 'polypeptide(L)'
;MEADFQAASAAEWGIAVPKVGNAAASRFGIVALAAFLVAQCLDGICTYLGVVAFGIDIEANPLIAGLMSHLGHAPGLLSAKVAAAGLGVCLYLSEVHGVVALLAGLYFTAAVAPWTMLLFF
;
A
#
# COMPACT_ATOMS: atom_id res chain seq x y z
N MET A 1 44.56 -2.99 -33.97
CA MET A 1 44.80 -3.04 -32.51
C MET A 1 43.97 -2.00 -31.76
N GLU A 2 43.45 -0.95 -32.41
CA GLU A 2 42.49 0.01 -31.80
C GLU A 2 41.02 -0.45 -31.76
N ALA A 3 40.59 -1.40 -32.60
CA ALA A 3 39.19 -1.82 -32.67
C ALA A 3 38.72 -2.65 -31.45
N ASP A 4 39.63 -3.40 -30.81
CA ASP A 4 39.32 -4.20 -29.61
C ASP A 4 39.17 -3.35 -28.34
N PHE A 5 39.80 -2.17 -28.28
CA PHE A 5 39.73 -1.28 -27.11
C PHE A 5 38.37 -0.56 -27.00
N GLN A 6 37.72 -0.24 -28.13
CA GLN A 6 36.39 0.38 -28.13
C GLN A 6 35.27 -0.59 -27.73
N ALA A 7 35.41 -1.89 -28.00
CA ALA A 7 34.41 -2.89 -27.62
C ALA A 7 34.39 -3.15 -26.09
N ALA A 8 35.53 -3.01 -25.41
CA ALA A 8 35.64 -3.22 -23.96
C ALA A 8 35.03 -2.06 -23.15
N SER A 9 35.20 -0.81 -23.60
CA SER A 9 34.75 0.40 -22.90
C SER A 9 33.22 0.52 -22.77
N ALA A 10 32.45 0.04 -23.76
CA ALA A 10 30.99 0.11 -23.74
C ALA A 10 30.35 -0.92 -22.78
N ALA A 11 31.07 -2.01 -22.47
CA ALA A 11 30.60 -3.04 -21.55
C ALA A 11 30.79 -2.63 -20.07
N GLU A 12 31.77 -1.79 -19.76
CA GLU A 12 32.07 -1.35 -18.39
C GLU A 12 31.14 -0.23 -17.88
N TRP A 13 30.56 0.55 -18.79
CA TRP A 13 29.63 1.66 -18.47
C TRP A 13 28.17 1.35 -18.79
N GLY A 14 27.85 0.11 -19.12
CA GLY A 14 26.48 -0.37 -19.06
C GLY A 14 26.07 -0.39 -17.61
N ILE A 15 25.47 0.69 -17.11
CA ILE A 15 24.56 0.59 -15.97
C ILE A 15 23.58 -0.50 -16.40
N ALA A 16 23.76 -1.70 -15.86
CA ALA A 16 22.76 -2.73 -15.90
C ALA A 16 21.60 -2.13 -15.13
N VAL A 17 20.76 -1.36 -15.83
CA VAL A 17 19.43 -1.05 -15.37
C VAL A 17 18.88 -2.43 -15.10
N PRO A 18 18.60 -2.80 -13.83
CA PRO A 18 17.96 -4.06 -13.59
C PRO A 18 16.75 -4.05 -14.52
N LYS A 19 16.72 -4.97 -15.48
CA LYS A 19 15.45 -5.29 -16.14
C LYS A 19 14.55 -5.52 -14.96
N VAL A 20 13.61 -4.59 -14.74
CA VAL A 20 12.50 -4.81 -13.81
C VAL A 20 11.92 -6.09 -14.34
N GLY A 21 12.33 -7.18 -13.70
CA GLY A 21 12.18 -8.52 -14.22
C GLY A 21 10.71 -8.66 -14.48
N ASN A 22 10.38 -9.27 -15.62
CA ASN A 22 9.01 -9.67 -15.92
C ASN A 22 8.44 -10.29 -14.64
N ALA A 23 7.65 -9.51 -13.88
CA ALA A 23 7.09 -9.92 -12.61
C ALA A 23 6.13 -11.01 -13.00
N ALA A 24 6.63 -12.24 -13.06
CA ALA A 24 5.87 -13.40 -13.46
C ALA A 24 4.86 -13.54 -12.34
N ALA A 25 3.69 -12.96 -12.57
CA ALA A 25 2.72 -12.65 -11.55
C ALA A 25 2.45 -13.91 -10.73
N SER A 26 3.09 -14.01 -9.56
CA SER A 26 2.96 -15.20 -8.75
C SER A 26 1.50 -15.20 -8.31
N ARG A 27 0.79 -16.33 -8.48
CA ARG A 27 -0.64 -16.40 -8.09
C ARG A 27 -0.82 -15.97 -6.64
N PHE A 28 0.18 -16.27 -5.80
CA PHE A 28 0.29 -15.79 -4.43
C PHE A 28 0.35 -14.26 -4.33
N GLY A 29 1.23 -13.60 -5.07
CA GLY A 29 1.34 -12.14 -5.06
C GLY A 29 0.08 -11.43 -5.56
N ILE A 30 -0.59 -11.96 -6.60
CA ILE A 30 -1.88 -11.42 -7.07
C ILE A 30 -2.94 -11.52 -5.98
N VAL A 31 -3.07 -12.70 -5.35
CA VAL A 31 -4.04 -12.92 -4.27
C VAL A 31 -3.74 -12.02 -3.07
N ALA A 32 -2.46 -11.89 -2.71
CA ALA A 32 -2.03 -11.01 -1.62
C ALA A 32 -2.34 -9.54 -1.90
N LEU A 33 -2.07 -9.06 -3.13
CA LEU A 33 -2.39 -7.70 -3.54
C LEU A 33 -3.90 -7.46 -3.55
N ALA A 34 -4.68 -8.39 -4.12
CA ALA A 34 -6.13 -8.29 -4.14
C ALA A 34 -6.72 -8.24 -2.72
N ALA A 35 -6.26 -9.12 -1.83
CA ALA A 35 -6.67 -9.14 -0.42
C ALA A 35 -6.31 -7.83 0.29
N PHE A 36 -5.11 -7.29 0.06
CA PHE A 36 -4.69 -6.00 0.61
C PHE A 36 -5.57 -4.85 0.13
N LEU A 37 -5.89 -4.79 -1.17
CA LEU A 37 -6.77 -3.76 -1.72
C LEU A 37 -8.19 -3.84 -1.15
N VAL A 38 -8.74 -5.06 -1.03
CA VAL A 38 -10.05 -5.27 -0.39
C VAL A 38 -10.01 -4.82 1.07
N ALA A 39 -8.96 -5.17 1.81
CA ALA A 39 -8.79 -4.72 3.19
C ALA A 39 -8.74 -3.19 3.30
N GLN A 40 -8.01 -2.50 2.41
CA GLN A 40 -7.97 -1.04 2.37
C GLN A 40 -9.34 -0.42 2.08
N CYS A 41 -10.16 -1.04 1.23
CA CYS A 41 -11.53 -0.59 0.98
C CYS A 41 -12.43 -0.75 2.21
N LEU A 42 -12.42 -1.94 2.83
CA LEU A 42 -13.23 -2.21 4.02
C LEU A 42 -12.85 -1.30 5.19
N ASP A 43 -11.56 -1.15 5.43
CA ASP A 43 -11.00 -0.26 6.43
C ASP A 43 -11.41 1.20 6.18
N GLY A 44 -11.32 1.68 4.93
CA GLY A 44 -11.79 3.02 4.58
C GLY A 44 -13.30 3.23 4.77
N ILE A 45 -14.12 2.25 4.44
CA ILE A 45 -15.57 2.34 4.68
C ILE A 45 -15.84 2.42 6.19
N CYS A 46 -15.21 1.56 6.99
CA CYS A 46 -15.38 1.52 8.43
C CYS A 46 -14.94 2.82 9.10
N THR A 47 -13.74 3.33 8.77
CA THR A 47 -13.27 4.63 9.25
C THR A 47 -14.22 5.76 8.88
N TYR A 48 -14.68 5.80 7.61
CA TYR A 48 -15.57 6.88 7.17
C TYR A 48 -16.89 6.86 7.93
N LEU A 49 -17.53 5.69 8.03
CA LEU A 49 -18.78 5.53 8.77
C LEU A 49 -18.60 5.86 10.25
N GLY A 50 -17.51 5.41 10.85
CA GLY A 50 -17.14 5.71 12.22
C GLY A 50 -17.00 7.21 12.50
N VAL A 51 -16.22 7.91 11.68
CA VAL A 51 -16.01 9.36 11.81
C VAL A 51 -17.30 10.15 11.53
N VAL A 52 -18.12 9.71 10.57
CA VAL A 52 -19.41 10.36 10.29
C VAL A 52 -20.43 10.14 11.43
N ALA A 53 -20.42 8.96 12.06
CA ALA A 53 -21.35 8.62 13.14
C ALA A 53 -20.94 9.20 14.50
N PHE A 54 -19.65 9.18 14.82
CA PHE A 54 -19.14 9.47 16.17
C PHE A 54 -18.22 10.71 16.23
N GLY A 55 -17.93 11.33 15.09
CA GLY A 55 -17.02 12.47 15.00
C GLY A 55 -15.57 12.06 14.76
N ILE A 56 -14.71 13.05 14.47
CA ILE A 56 -13.30 12.80 14.11
C ILE A 56 -12.44 12.38 15.31
N ASP A 57 -12.85 12.73 16.54
CA ASP A 57 -12.09 12.48 17.76
C ASP A 57 -11.99 10.99 18.14
N ILE A 58 -12.84 10.13 17.55
CA ILE A 58 -12.76 8.68 17.76
C ILE A 58 -11.71 8.00 16.87
N GLU A 59 -11.18 8.70 15.86
CA GLU A 59 -10.13 8.17 15.00
C GLU A 59 -8.80 8.12 15.78
N ALA A 60 -8.40 6.92 16.19
CA ALA A 60 -7.16 6.71 16.94
C ALA A 60 -5.89 6.93 16.10
N ASN A 61 -6.01 7.00 14.76
CA ASN A 61 -4.88 7.28 13.88
C ASN A 61 -4.67 8.80 13.69
N PRO A 62 -3.68 9.42 14.36
CA PRO A 62 -3.49 10.87 14.30
C PRO A 62 -3.15 11.38 12.89
N LEU A 63 -2.59 10.54 12.02
CA LEU A 63 -2.30 10.89 10.63
C LEU A 63 -3.60 10.98 9.81
N ILE A 64 -4.52 10.03 10.01
CA ILE A 64 -5.84 10.04 9.34
C ILE A 64 -6.70 11.19 9.89
N ALA A 65 -6.74 11.36 11.21
CA ALA A 65 -7.44 12.48 11.85
C ALA A 65 -6.91 13.83 11.37
N GLY A 66 -5.59 14.00 11.25
CA GLY A 66 -4.97 15.20 10.68
C GLY A 66 -5.32 15.42 9.21
N LEU A 67 -5.27 14.38 8.37
CA LEU A 67 -5.66 14.48 6.96
C LEU A 67 -7.14 14.85 6.81
N MET A 68 -8.02 14.24 7.61
CA MET A 68 -9.45 14.48 7.58
C MET A 68 -9.82 15.86 8.15
N SER A 69 -9.06 16.40 9.10
CA SER A 69 -9.28 17.75 9.62
C SER A 69 -8.80 18.84 8.64
N HIS A 70 -7.73 18.59 7.88
CA HIS A 70 -7.20 19.55 6.91
C HIS A 70 -7.89 19.52 5.54
N LEU A 71 -8.21 18.33 5.04
CA LEU A 71 -8.79 18.17 3.69
C LEU A 71 -10.31 17.96 3.72
N GLY A 72 -10.87 17.59 4.88
CA GLY A 72 -12.24 17.11 5.03
C GLY A 72 -12.29 15.57 5.07
N HIS A 73 -13.38 15.03 5.62
CA HIS A 73 -13.48 13.60 5.94
C HIS A 73 -13.23 12.68 4.74
N ALA A 74 -13.98 12.87 3.65
CA ALA A 74 -13.86 12.04 2.45
C ALA A 74 -12.50 12.20 1.71
N PRO A 75 -12.05 13.41 1.34
CA PRO A 75 -10.78 13.58 0.61
C PRO A 75 -9.54 13.26 1.47
N GLY A 76 -9.56 13.57 2.77
CA GLY A 76 -8.49 13.21 3.70
C GLY A 76 -8.31 11.69 3.78
N LEU A 77 -9.42 10.97 3.97
CA LEU A 77 -9.40 9.52 4.03
C LEU A 77 -9.02 8.89 2.69
N LEU A 78 -9.59 9.37 1.58
CA LEU A 78 -9.30 8.85 0.24
C LEU A 78 -7.80 8.96 -0.07
N SER A 79 -7.18 10.10 0.22
CA SER A 79 -5.75 10.32 -0.04
C SER A 79 -4.87 9.33 0.72
N ALA A 80 -5.18 9.06 1.99
CA ALA A 80 -4.48 8.08 2.80
C ALA A 80 -4.62 6.65 2.25
N LYS A 81 -5.84 6.26 1.83
CA LYS A 81 -6.06 4.92 1.27
C LYS A 81 -5.39 4.73 -0.08
N VAL A 82 -5.40 5.76 -0.94
CA VAL A 82 -4.69 5.73 -2.22
C VAL A 82 -3.18 5.61 -2.01
N ALA A 83 -2.61 6.35 -1.05
CA ALA A 83 -1.20 6.24 -0.71
C ALA A 83 -0.85 4.82 -0.21
N ALA A 84 -1.66 4.27 0.70
CA ALA A 84 -1.47 2.90 1.20
C ALA A 84 -1.62 1.83 0.10
N ALA A 85 -2.62 1.96 -0.78
CA ALA A 85 -2.81 1.09 -1.94
C ALA A 85 -1.58 1.16 -2.88
N GLY A 86 -1.09 2.36 -3.17
CA GLY A 86 0.11 2.58 -3.98
C GLY A 86 1.35 1.93 -3.38
N LEU A 87 1.56 2.06 -2.07
CA LEU A 87 2.66 1.39 -1.37
C LEU A 87 2.54 -0.14 -1.44
N GLY A 88 1.33 -0.69 -1.29
CA GLY A 88 1.09 -2.12 -1.47
C GLY A 88 1.41 -2.62 -2.90
N VAL A 89 1.07 -1.82 -3.92
CA VAL A 89 1.45 -2.09 -5.31
C VAL A 89 2.98 -2.03 -5.48
N CYS A 90 3.66 -1.03 -4.93
CA CYS A 90 5.12 -0.93 -4.99
C CYS A 90 5.82 -2.13 -4.32
N LEU A 91 5.30 -2.61 -3.19
CA LEU A 91 5.82 -3.80 -2.51
C LEU A 91 5.57 -5.08 -3.30
N TYR A 92 4.42 -5.21 -3.96
CA TYR A 92 4.14 -6.30 -4.89
C TYR A 92 5.16 -6.31 -6.04
N LEU A 93 5.45 -5.14 -6.62
CA LEU A 93 6.44 -4.98 -7.69
C LEU A 93 7.89 -5.22 -7.24
N SER A 94 8.17 -5.09 -5.94
CA SER A 94 9.51 -5.32 -5.37
C SER A 94 9.79 -6.80 -5.03
N GLU A 95 8.85 -7.71 -5.33
CA GLU A 95 8.89 -9.13 -4.99
C GLU A 95 9.05 -9.46 -3.48
N VAL A 96 8.87 -8.47 -2.60
CA VAL A 96 8.91 -8.65 -1.14
C VAL A 96 7.52 -9.04 -0.62
N HIS A 97 7.04 -10.19 -1.08
CA HIS A 97 5.65 -10.64 -0.85
C HIS A 97 5.31 -10.83 0.65
N GLY A 98 6.32 -11.08 1.51
CA GLY A 98 6.14 -11.25 2.95
C GLY A 98 5.76 -9.96 3.69
N VAL A 99 6.24 -8.80 3.24
CA VAL A 99 5.92 -7.50 3.88
C VAL A 99 4.49 -7.08 3.54
N VAL A 100 4.02 -7.38 2.33
CA VAL A 100 2.61 -7.15 1.95
C VAL A 100 1.66 -8.00 2.79
N ALA A 101 1.99 -9.29 2.99
CA ALA A 101 1.19 -10.19 3.82
C ALA A 101 1.16 -9.76 5.31
N LEU A 102 2.29 -9.31 5.85
CA LEU A 102 2.38 -8.77 7.21
C LEU A 102 1.54 -7.49 7.35
N LEU A 103 1.62 -6.56 6.39
CA LEU A 103 0.84 -5.32 6.39
C LEU A 103 -0.66 -5.59 6.29
N ALA A 104 -1.08 -6.54 5.44
CA ALA A 104 -2.47 -6.95 5.33
C ALA A 104 -2.99 -7.55 6.66
N GLY A 105 -2.21 -8.41 7.31
CA GLY A 105 -2.55 -8.99 8.61
C GLY A 105 -2.62 -7.95 9.74
N LEU A 106 -1.70 -6.99 9.75
CA LEU A 106 -1.73 -5.88 10.70
C LEU A 106 -2.96 -4.99 10.50
N TYR A 107 -3.30 -4.64 9.27
CA TYR A 107 -4.48 -3.80 8.99
C TYR A 107 -5.79 -4.50 9.36
N PHE A 108 -5.91 -5.79 9.07
CA PHE A 108 -7.12 -6.55 9.41
C PHE A 108 -7.37 -6.59 10.92
N THR A 109 -6.33 -6.77 11.73
CA THR A 109 -6.45 -6.89 13.19
C THR A 109 -6.49 -5.54 13.91
N ALA A 110 -5.70 -4.56 13.48
CA ALA A 110 -5.58 -3.28 14.16
C ALA A 110 -6.63 -2.24 13.72
N ALA A 111 -7.24 -2.42 12.54
CA ALA A 111 -8.17 -1.44 11.99
C ALA A 111 -9.57 -2.04 11.76
N VAL A 112 -9.69 -3.15 11.04
CA VAL A 112 -11.01 -3.72 10.71
C VAL A 112 -11.73 -4.33 11.93
N ALA A 113 -11.01 -5.10 12.76
CA ALA A 113 -11.60 -5.72 13.95
C ALA A 113 -12.13 -4.71 15.00
N PRO A 114 -11.39 -3.67 15.41
CA PRO A 114 -11.91 -2.69 16.37
C PRO A 114 -13.08 -1.88 15.83
N TRP A 115 -13.07 -1.49 14.55
CA TRP A 115 -14.20 -0.76 13.96
C TRP A 115 -15.47 -1.61 13.85
N THR A 116 -15.35 -2.89 13.51
CA THR A 116 -16.51 -3.80 13.46
C THR A 116 -17.09 -4.06 14.84
N MET A 117 -16.27 -4.10 15.91
CA MET A 117 -16.78 -4.12 17.27
C MET A 117 -17.57 -2.86 17.62
N LEU A 118 -17.01 -1.67 17.35
CA LEU A 118 -17.64 -0.38 17.67
C LEU A 118 -18.95 -0.11 16.91
N LEU A 119 -19.07 -0.57 15.66
CA LEU A 119 -20.23 -0.26 14.81
C LEU A 119 -21.41 -1.21 15.02
N PHE A 120 -21.18 -2.42 15.50
CA PHE A 120 -22.18 -3.49 15.51
C PHE A 120 -22.45 -4.12 16.88
N PHE A 121 -21.69 -3.75 17.93
CA PHE A 121 -21.87 -4.21 19.31
C PHE A 121 -21.87 -3.04 20.29
#